data_AF-A0A0E9LXQ8-F1
#
_entry.id   AF-A0A0E9LXQ8-F1
#
_cell.length_a   1.000
_cell.length_b   1.000
_cell.length_c   1.000
_cell.angle_alpha   90.00
_cell.angle_beta   90.00
_cell.angle_gamma   90.00
#
_symmetry.space_group_name_H-M   'P 1'
#
loop_
_entity.id
_entity.type
_entity.pdbx_description
1 polymer ?
#
loop_
_entity_poly.entity_id
_entity_poly.type
_entity_poly.pdbx_seq_one_letter_code
_entity_poly.pdbx_strand_id
1 'polypeptide(L)' 'MEWLSRTELLLGKEGIEKLQKAHVLVAGVGGVGSYAAEMIVRAGIGEITLIDAMW' A
#
# COMPACT_ATOMS: atom_id res chain seq x y z
N MET A 1 2.51 -0.27 -15.52
CA MET A 1 2.90 0.90 -14.70
C MET A 1 4.41 0.93 -14.63
N GLU A 2 5.05 1.93 -15.22
CA GLU A 2 6.52 1.99 -15.30
C GLU A 2 7.18 2.02 -13.91
N TRP A 3 6.56 2.75 -12.97
CA TRP A 3 7.07 2.94 -11.61
C TRP A 3 7.09 1.68 -10.70
N LEU A 4 6.26 0.66 -10.99
CA LEU A 4 6.23 -0.60 -10.23
C LEU A 4 7.23 -1.65 -10.73
N SER A 5 7.98 -1.35 -11.79
CA SER A 5 8.92 -2.29 -12.42
C SER A 5 9.90 -2.92 -11.41
N ARG A 6 10.41 -2.13 -10.46
CA ARG A 6 11.33 -2.63 -9.41
C ARG A 6 10.64 -3.55 -8.41
N THR A 7 9.39 -3.28 -8.06
CA THR A 7 8.60 -4.12 -7.15
C THR A 7 8.21 -5.43 -7.84
N GLU A 8 7.90 -5.39 -9.14
CA GLU A 8 7.61 -6.57 -9.96
C GLU A 8 8.83 -7.50 -10.07
N LEU A 9 10.04 -6.96 -10.17
CA LEU A 9 11.27 -7.77 -10.16
C LEU A 9 11.45 -8.57 -8.86
N LEU A 10 10.93 -8.09 -7.73
CA LEU A 10 11.05 -8.74 -6.42
C LEU A 10 9.91 -9.72 -6.14
N LEU A 11 8.67 -9.34 -6.50
CA LEU A 11 7.46 -10.10 -6.14
C LEU A 11 6.91 -10.93 -7.31
N GLY A 12 7.42 -10.72 -8.52
CA GLY A 12 6.86 -11.27 -9.75
C GLY A 12 5.51 -10.65 -10.12
N LYS A 13 5.02 -11.03 -11.30
CA LYS A 13 3.71 -10.57 -11.82
C LYS A 13 2.55 -10.94 -10.91
N GLU A 14 2.54 -12.18 -10.41
CA GLU A 14 1.48 -12.68 -9.52
C GLU A 14 1.44 -11.87 -8.20
N GLY A 15 2.60 -11.52 -7.66
CA GLY A 15 2.70 -10.67 -6.47
C GLY A 15 2.13 -9.28 -6.70
N ILE A 16 2.44 -8.66 -7.85
CA ILE A 16 1.86 -7.36 -8.23
C ILE A 16 0.34 -7.46 -8.40
N GLU A 17 -0.15 -8.48 -9.09
CA GLU A 17 -1.59 -8.68 -9.26
C GLU A 17 -2.31 -8.86 -7.91
N LYS A 18 -1.67 -9.57 -6.97
CA LYS A 18 -2.21 -9.74 -5.62
C LYS A 18 -2.28 -8.42 -4.87
N LEU A 19 -1.24 -7.59 -4.94
CA LEU A 19 -1.25 -6.26 -4.31
C LEU A 19 -2.31 -5.34 -4.93
N GLN A 20 -2.43 -5.35 -6.26
CA GLN A 20 -3.43 -4.54 -6.98
C GLN A 20 -4.88 -4.97 -6.68
N LYS A 21 -5.12 -6.23 -6.28
CA LYS A 21 -6.44 -6.72 -5.85
C LYS A 21 -6.70 -6.57 -4.36
N ALA A 22 -5.69 -6.21 -3.58
CA ALA A 22 -5.81 -6.13 -2.14
C ALA A 22 -6.35 -4.76 -1.70
N HIS A 23 -7.07 -4.79 -0.59
CA HIS A 23 -7.60 -3.63 0.11
C HIS A 23 -7.06 -3.63 1.54
N VAL A 24 -6.38 -2.55 1.93
CA VAL A 24 -5.72 -2.44 3.24
C VAL A 24 -6.36 -1.32 4.06
N LEU A 25 -6.67 -1.61 5.32
CA LEU A 25 -7.10 -0.60 6.28
C LEU A 25 -5.94 -0.20 7.19
N VAL A 26 -5.68 1.11 7.30
CA VAL A 26 -4.74 1.68 8.29
C VAL A 26 -5.54 2.47 9.31
N ALA A 27 -5.49 2.04 10.56
CA ALA A 27 -6.12 2.70 11.70
C ALA A 27 -5.08 3.49 12.49
N GLY A 28 -5.24 4.82 12.53
CA GLY A 28 -4.32 5.80 13.09
C GLY A 28 -3.30 6.27 12.06
N VAL A 29 -3.32 7.56 11.69
CA VAL A 29 -2.43 8.16 10.67
C VAL A 29 -1.48 9.17 11.34
N GLY A 30 -0.92 8.78 12.48
CA GLY A 30 0.12 9.52 13.19
C GLY A 30 1.53 9.23 12.65
N GLY A 31 2.56 9.39 13.50
CA GLY A 31 3.97 9.24 13.11
C GLY A 31 4.40 7.85 12.63
N VAL A 32 3.57 6.82 12.77
CA VAL A 32 3.83 5.47 12.22
C VAL A 32 2.88 5.18 11.07
N GLY A 33 1.58 5.38 11.28
CA GLY A 33 0.56 5.05 10.29
C GLY A 33 0.68 5.85 9.00
N SER A 34 1.15 7.10 9.06
CA SER A 34 1.41 7.91 7.86
C SER A 34 2.48 7.30 6.96
N TYR A 35 3.64 6.93 7.51
CA TYR A 35 4.69 6.24 6.75
C TYR A 35 4.26 4.86 6.28
N ALA A 36 3.53 4.11 7.11
CA ALA A 36 3.00 2.81 6.71
C ALA A 36 2.05 2.95 5.51
N ALA A 37 1.09 3.89 5.57
CA ALA A 37 0.17 4.16 4.48
C ALA A 37 0.90 4.58 3.20
N GLU A 38 1.91 5.46 3.31
CA GLU A 38 2.72 5.87 2.15
C GLU A 38 3.41 4.66 1.51
N MET A 39 4.07 3.81 2.29
CA MET A 39 4.78 2.64 1.77
C MET A 39 3.83 1.59 1.19
N ILE A 40 2.65 1.39 1.79
CA ILE A 40 1.62 0.49 1.27
C ILE A 40 1.13 0.97 -0.10
N VAL A 41 0.86 2.26 -0.27
CA VAL A 41 0.46 2.83 -1.57
C VAL A 41 1.60 2.72 -2.58
N ARG A 42 2.84 3.02 -2.18
CA ARG A 42 4.04 2.85 -3.03
C ARG A 42 4.37 1.39 -3.37
N ALA A 43 3.85 0.42 -2.64
CA ALA A 43 3.95 -0.98 -3.02
C ALA A 43 3.00 -1.34 -4.18
N GLY A 44 2.04 -0.47 -4.50
CA GLY A 44 1.03 -0.71 -5.53
C GLY A 44 -0.18 -1.47 -4.99
N ILE A 45 -0.64 -1.14 -3.78
CA ILE A 45 -1.95 -1.62 -3.31
C ILE A 45 -3.07 -1.07 -4.18
N GLY A 46 -4.13 -1.86 -4.42
CA GLY A 46 -5.29 -1.42 -5.20
C GLY A 46 -6.19 -0.44 -4.48
N GLU A 47 -6.47 -0.71 -3.19
CA GLU A 47 -7.33 0.12 -2.37
C GLU A 47 -6.75 0.29 -0.97
N ILE A 48 -6.91 1.48 -0.39
CA ILE A 48 -6.54 1.77 0.98
C ILE A 48 -7.66 2.54 1.68
N THR A 49 -8.05 2.10 2.87
CA THR A 49 -8.93 2.85 3.78
C THR A 49 -8.11 3.37 4.94
N LEU A 50 -8.11 4.68 5.12
CA LEU A 50 -7.49 5.32 6.27
C LEU A 50 -8.59 5.70 7.26
N ILE A 51 -8.43 5.29 8.50
CA ILE A 51 -9.27 5.74 9.61
C ILE A 51 -8.34 6.39 10.62
N ASP A 52 -8.61 7.64 10.96
CA ASP A 52 -7.98 8.27 12.10
C ASP A 52 -9.05 8.87 13.01
N ALA A 53 -8.87 8.71 14.31
CA ALA A 53 -9.72 9.31 15.31
C ALA A 53 -8.92 10.44 15.93
N MET A 54 -9.19 11.67 15.49
CA MET A 54 -8.88 12.83 16.33
C MET A 54 -9.76 12.74 17.58
N TRP A 55 -9.12 12.79 18.75
CA TRP A 55 -9.78 13.38 19.91
C TRP A 55 -9.50 14.88 19.88
#